data_AF-A0A060BYZ6-F1
#
_entry.id   AF-A0A060BYZ6-F1
#
_cell.length_a   1.000
_cell.length_b   1.000
_cell.length_c   1.000
_cell.angle_alpha   90.00
_cell.angle_beta   90.00
_cell.angle_gamma   90.00
#
_symmetry.space_group_name_H-M   'P 1'
#
loop_
_entity.id
_entity.type
_entity.pdbx_description
1 polymer ?
#
loop_
_entity_poly.entity_id
_entity_poly.type
_entity_poly.pdbx_seq_one_letter_code
_entity_poly.pdbx_strand_id
1 'polypeptide(L)'
;MVSDDARQLLASKLTLNLNEPCAYKDVSWIKPVKYVGVWWEMITGKSTWAYTDDLLSVKLGETDYSKTKPNGRHGANNENVKRYIDFAAEHGFDQVLVEGWNEGWEDWFGHSK
;
A
#
# COMPACT_ATOMS: atom_id res chain seq x y z
N MET A 1 -20.24 -25.25 -5.56
CA MET A 1 -19.61 -26.11 -4.53
C MET A 1 -20.67 -26.49 -3.52
N VAL A 2 -20.73 -27.76 -3.12
CA VAL A 2 -21.67 -28.26 -2.11
C VAL A 2 -21.01 -29.42 -1.36
N SER A 3 -21.18 -29.47 -0.04
CA SER A 3 -20.73 -30.55 0.85
C SER A 3 -21.52 -30.46 2.15
N ASP A 4 -21.62 -31.58 2.85
CA ASP A 4 -22.12 -31.71 4.22
C ASP A 4 -21.07 -31.34 5.30
N ASP A 5 -19.84 -30.98 4.91
CA ASP A 5 -18.77 -30.54 5.80
C ASP A 5 -18.18 -29.19 5.33
N ALA A 6 -18.32 -28.14 6.15
CA ALA A 6 -17.86 -26.80 5.84
C ALA A 6 -16.34 -26.72 5.56
N ARG A 7 -15.53 -27.63 6.12
CA ARG A 7 -14.08 -27.68 5.88
C ARG A 7 -13.76 -28.01 4.41
N GLN A 8 -14.63 -28.78 3.76
CA GLN A 8 -14.47 -29.19 2.36
C GLN A 8 -14.72 -28.02 1.40
N LEU A 9 -15.50 -27.01 1.82
CA LEU A 9 -15.68 -25.80 1.03
C LEU A 9 -14.38 -25.00 0.93
N LEU A 10 -13.63 -24.89 2.02
CA LEU A 10 -12.33 -24.21 2.04
C LEU A 10 -11.23 -25.00 1.31
N ALA A 11 -11.27 -26.33 1.39
CA ALA A 11 -10.30 -27.21 0.74
C ALA A 11 -10.52 -27.37 -0.79
N SER A 12 -11.69 -26.96 -1.30
CA SER A 12 -12.03 -27.09 -2.71
C SER A 12 -11.11 -26.28 -3.62
N LYS A 13 -10.64 -26.91 -4.69
CA LYS A 13 -9.83 -26.27 -5.75
C LYS A 13 -10.63 -25.90 -6.99
N LEU A 14 -11.96 -26.01 -6.97
CA LEU A 14 -12.81 -25.85 -8.15
C LEU A 14 -12.56 -24.52 -8.87
N THR A 15 -12.48 -23.40 -8.14
CA THR A 15 -12.23 -22.08 -8.72
C THR A 15 -10.88 -22.01 -9.45
N LEU A 16 -9.82 -22.55 -8.86
CA LEU A 16 -8.50 -22.57 -9.49
C LEU A 16 -8.47 -23.49 -10.72
N ASN A 17 -9.11 -24.65 -10.66
CA ASN A 17 -9.14 -25.63 -11.75
C ASN A 17 -9.91 -25.16 -12.99
N LEU A 18 -10.82 -24.20 -12.85
CA LEU A 18 -11.60 -23.64 -13.96
C LEU A 18 -10.91 -22.43 -14.63
N ASN A 19 -9.71 -22.04 -14.18
CA ASN A 19 -8.88 -21.05 -14.87
C ASN A 19 -8.01 -21.72 -15.94
N GLU A 20 -7.64 -20.96 -16.96
CA GLU A 20 -6.59 -21.37 -17.91
C GLU A 20 -5.27 -21.66 -17.16
N PRO A 21 -4.42 -22.58 -17.67
CA PRO A 21 -3.11 -22.83 -17.10
C PRO A 21 -2.22 -21.58 -17.03
N CYS A 22 -1.21 -21.61 -16.15
CA CYS A 22 -0.25 -20.50 -16.02
C CYS A 22 0.37 -20.13 -17.38
N ALA A 23 0.23 -18.86 -17.78
CA ALA A 23 0.75 -18.35 -19.05
C ALA A 23 2.28 -18.10 -19.03
N TYR A 24 2.90 -18.07 -17.84
CA TYR A 24 4.32 -17.78 -17.68
C TYR A 24 5.15 -19.06 -17.72
N LYS A 25 6.20 -19.07 -18.56
CA LYS A 25 7.16 -20.18 -18.63
C LYS A 25 8.16 -20.16 -17.48
N ASP A 26 8.54 -18.97 -17.01
CA ASP A 26 9.42 -18.77 -15.86
C ASP A 26 8.69 -17.96 -14.78
N VAL A 27 8.60 -18.57 -13.59
CA VAL A 27 7.97 -18.00 -12.39
C VAL A 27 8.94 -17.96 -11.21
N SER A 28 10.25 -18.15 -11.45
CA SER A 28 11.28 -18.19 -10.40
C SER A 28 11.42 -16.89 -9.59
N TRP A 29 10.92 -15.78 -10.14
CA TRP A 29 10.88 -14.47 -9.52
C TRP A 29 9.62 -14.23 -8.67
N ILE A 30 8.56 -15.03 -8.84
CA ILE A 30 7.33 -14.93 -8.04
C ILE A 30 7.57 -15.63 -6.70
N LYS A 31 7.62 -14.86 -5.63
CA LYS A 31 7.90 -15.35 -4.28
C LYS A 31 6.85 -14.84 -3.28
N PRO A 32 6.46 -15.64 -2.28
CA PRO A 32 5.69 -15.13 -1.14
C PRO A 32 6.41 -13.97 -0.45
N VAL A 33 5.64 -13.06 0.16
CA VAL A 33 6.16 -11.88 0.86
C VAL A 33 5.44 -11.74 2.19
N LYS A 34 6.21 -11.57 3.27
CA LYS A 34 5.73 -11.02 4.53
C LYS A 34 6.26 -9.58 4.66
N TYR A 35 5.38 -8.62 4.90
CA TYR A 35 5.75 -7.19 4.90
C TYR A 35 5.16 -6.44 6.12
N VAL A 36 5.75 -5.28 6.40
CA VAL A 36 5.19 -4.22 7.27
C VAL A 36 5.00 -2.95 6.45
N GLY A 37 4.38 -1.90 6.98
CA GLY A 37 4.27 -0.69 6.19
C GLY A 37 3.88 0.58 6.92
N VAL A 38 4.34 1.69 6.36
CA VAL A 38 3.79 3.03 6.58
C VAL A 38 2.42 3.04 5.91
N TRP A 39 1.41 2.66 6.70
CA TRP A 39 0.05 2.42 6.20
C TRP A 39 -1.00 2.69 7.30
N TRP A 40 -0.95 1.91 8.38
CA TRP A 40 -1.98 1.93 9.41
C TRP A 40 -2.12 3.27 10.13
N GLU A 41 -1.04 4.05 10.21
CA GLU A 41 -1.05 5.39 10.78
C GLU A 41 -1.94 6.37 10.01
N MET A 42 -2.10 6.22 8.70
CA MET A 42 -3.05 7.02 7.93
C MET A 42 -4.48 6.49 8.05
N ILE A 43 -4.66 5.16 8.05
CA ILE A 43 -5.98 4.53 8.24
C ILE A 43 -6.60 4.92 9.58
N THR A 44 -5.79 5.04 10.63
CA THR A 44 -6.23 5.46 11.97
C THR A 44 -6.32 6.97 12.15
N GLY A 45 -5.89 7.77 11.17
CA GLY A 45 -5.85 9.22 11.23
C GLY A 45 -4.74 9.82 12.11
N LYS A 46 -3.78 9.01 12.56
CA LYS A 46 -2.59 9.48 13.29
C LYS A 46 -1.67 10.30 12.38
N SER A 47 -1.47 9.84 11.16
CA SER A 47 -0.67 10.47 10.10
C SER A 47 -1.54 10.78 8.89
N THR A 48 -1.00 11.52 7.93
CA THR A 48 -1.66 11.85 6.66
C THR A 48 -0.93 11.23 5.47
N TRP A 49 -1.68 10.83 4.44
CA TRP A 49 -1.11 10.58 3.12
C TRP A 49 -0.65 11.88 2.46
N ALA A 50 -1.46 12.94 2.57
CA ALA A 50 -1.13 14.27 2.05
C ALA A 50 0.15 14.84 2.71
N TYR A 51 0.91 15.59 1.92
CA TYR A 51 2.12 16.29 2.34
C TYR A 51 1.77 17.61 3.03
N THR A 52 0.77 18.32 2.50
CA THR A 52 0.35 19.65 2.97
C THR A 52 -1.15 19.71 3.22
N ASP A 53 -1.57 20.59 4.13
CA ASP A 53 -2.98 20.91 4.38
C ASP A 53 -3.30 22.35 3.87
N ASP A 54 -2.36 23.02 3.19
CA ASP A 54 -2.47 24.44 2.78
C ASP A 54 -3.36 24.66 1.55
N LEU A 55 -3.65 23.59 0.80
CA LEU A 55 -4.33 23.66 -0.49
C LEU A 55 -5.70 22.99 -0.42
N LEU A 56 -6.70 23.67 -1.00
CA LEU A 56 -8.04 23.10 -1.18
C LEU A 56 -8.08 22.05 -2.29
N SER A 57 -7.17 22.16 -3.26
CA SER A 57 -6.98 21.20 -4.33
C SER A 57 -5.60 21.32 -4.98
N VAL A 58 -5.20 20.28 -5.72
CA VAL A 58 -3.91 20.17 -6.38
C VAL A 58 -4.05 19.77 -7.85
N LYS A 59 -3.13 20.27 -8.68
CA LYS A 59 -3.02 19.91 -10.09
C LYS A 59 -1.63 19.35 -10.37
N LEU A 60 -1.56 18.08 -10.76
CA LEU A 60 -0.29 17.43 -11.06
C LEU A 60 0.39 18.11 -12.24
N GLY A 61 1.67 18.48 -12.07
CA GLY A 61 2.45 19.23 -13.05
C GLY A 61 2.31 20.76 -12.97
N GLU A 62 1.35 21.30 -12.20
CA GLU A 62 1.21 22.75 -11.94
C GLU A 62 1.51 23.10 -10.47
N THR A 63 1.00 22.31 -9.52
CA THR A 63 1.22 22.52 -8.09
C THR A 63 2.68 22.29 -7.72
N ASP A 64 3.34 23.32 -7.20
CA ASP A 64 4.72 23.25 -6.72
C ASP A 64 4.75 22.96 -5.21
N TYR A 65 4.82 21.67 -4.86
CA TYR A 65 4.85 21.20 -3.46
C TYR A 65 6.02 21.75 -2.65
N SER A 66 7.14 22.11 -3.31
CA SER A 66 8.31 22.69 -2.62
C SER A 66 8.02 24.05 -1.97
N LYS A 67 6.96 24.72 -2.43
CA LYS A 67 6.48 26.01 -1.90
C LYS A 67 5.31 25.88 -0.93
N THR A 68 4.85 24.66 -0.67
CA THR A 68 3.79 24.38 0.31
C THR A 68 4.42 24.09 1.68
N LYS A 69 3.67 24.31 2.76
CA LYS A 69 4.14 23.94 4.09
C LYS A 69 3.85 22.46 4.35
N PRO A 70 4.83 21.66 4.80
CA PRO A 70 4.55 20.33 5.31
C PRO A 70 3.57 20.40 6.48
N ASN A 71 2.54 19.56 6.48
CA ASN A 71 1.53 19.55 7.55
C ASN A 71 2.05 18.96 8.88
N GLY A 72 3.27 18.43 8.90
CA GLY A 72 3.92 17.86 10.08
C GLY A 72 3.42 16.47 10.48
N ARG A 73 2.48 15.90 9.71
CA ARG A 73 1.86 14.58 9.97
C ARG A 73 2.04 13.61 8.80
N HIS A 74 2.79 14.00 7.78
CA HIS A 74 3.04 13.19 6.60
C HIS A 74 3.85 11.92 6.92
N GLY A 75 3.21 10.76 6.79
CA GLY A 75 3.78 9.48 7.20
C GLY A 75 4.93 8.99 6.33
N ALA A 76 4.87 9.26 5.02
CA ALA A 76 5.80 8.77 4.02
C ALA A 76 7.05 9.64 3.85
N ASN A 77 7.71 9.96 4.97
CA ASN A 77 8.99 10.67 4.96
C ASN A 77 10.19 9.74 5.17
N ASN A 78 11.38 10.19 4.74
CA ASN A 78 12.60 9.39 4.74
C ASN A 78 12.99 8.84 6.12
N GLU A 79 12.79 9.61 7.19
CA GLU A 79 13.15 9.19 8.55
C GLU A 79 12.24 8.06 9.03
N ASN A 80 10.92 8.24 8.89
CA ASN A 80 9.95 7.23 9.29
C ASN A 80 10.13 5.94 8.46
N VAL A 81 10.25 6.06 7.13
CA VAL A 81 10.42 4.90 6.26
C VAL A 81 11.70 4.10 6.59
N LYS A 82 12.83 4.78 6.86
CA LYS A 82 14.06 4.10 7.29
C LYS A 82 13.87 3.34 8.60
N ARG A 83 13.16 3.92 9.57
CA ARG A 83 12.83 3.23 10.82
C ARG A 83 12.00 1.95 10.59
N TYR A 84 11.04 1.98 9.66
CA TYR A 84 10.28 0.77 9.29
C TYR A 84 11.17 -0.28 8.60
N ILE A 85 12.12 0.16 7.77
CA ILE A 85 13.11 -0.74 7.14
C ILE A 85 13.99 -1.39 8.20
N ASP A 86 14.50 -0.62 9.18
CA ASP A 86 15.32 -1.16 10.27
C ASP A 86 14.56 -2.24 11.06
N PHE A 87 13.29 -1.95 11.44
CA PHE A 87 12.42 -2.92 12.11
C PHE A 87 12.14 -4.16 11.24
N ALA A 88 11.85 -3.96 9.95
CA ALA A 88 11.57 -5.05 9.03
C ALA A 88 12.79 -5.99 8.89
N ALA A 89 13.98 -5.42 8.74
CA ALA A 89 15.23 -6.16 8.62
C ALA A 89 15.58 -6.90 9.93
N GLU A 90 15.40 -6.26 11.08
CA GLU A 90 15.65 -6.86 12.40
C GLU A 90 14.77 -8.09 12.67
N HIS A 91 13.52 -8.07 12.20
CA HIS A 91 12.52 -9.11 12.50
C HIS A 91 12.22 -10.07 11.33
N GLY A 92 13.02 -10.04 10.27
CA GLY A 92 12.93 -11.00 9.17
C GLY A 92 11.69 -10.83 8.28
N PHE A 93 11.29 -9.58 8.02
CA PHE A 93 10.32 -9.23 6.99
C PHE A 93 11.03 -9.00 5.65
N ASP A 94 10.34 -9.29 4.55
CA ASP A 94 10.91 -9.23 3.20
C ASP A 94 10.81 -7.83 2.57
N GLN A 95 9.76 -7.08 2.92
CA GLN A 95 9.41 -5.81 2.26
C GLN A 95 8.77 -4.79 3.21
N VAL A 96 8.78 -3.53 2.78
CA VAL A 96 8.10 -2.41 3.45
C VAL A 96 7.16 -1.70 2.45
N LEU A 97 5.87 -1.67 2.75
CA LEU A 97 4.88 -0.86 2.03
C LEU A 97 4.99 0.60 2.50
N VAL A 98 4.87 1.54 1.56
CA VAL A 98 4.77 2.97 1.84
C VAL A 98 3.63 3.54 1.00
N GLU A 99 2.56 3.99 1.65
CA GLU A 99 1.51 4.79 1.00
C GLU A 99 1.71 6.28 1.28
N GLY A 100 1.30 7.16 0.37
CA GLY A 100 1.48 8.60 0.52
C GLY A 100 2.76 9.15 -0.12
N TRP A 101 3.63 8.31 -0.70
CA TRP A 101 4.97 8.72 -1.13
C TRP A 101 5.01 9.66 -2.34
N ASN A 102 3.98 9.66 -3.18
CA ASN A 102 3.91 10.41 -4.44
C ASN A 102 3.05 11.67 -4.31
N GLU A 103 3.18 12.63 -5.22
CA GLU A 103 2.31 13.82 -5.24
C GLU A 103 0.84 13.48 -5.52
N GLY A 104 -0.09 14.28 -4.96
CA GLY A 104 -1.52 14.25 -5.29
C GLY A 104 -2.45 13.67 -4.22
N TRP A 105 -1.94 13.30 -3.05
CA TRP A 105 -2.75 12.75 -1.95
C TRP A 105 -3.64 13.77 -1.24
N GLU A 106 -3.56 15.05 -1.60
CA GLU A 106 -4.45 16.10 -1.11
C GLU A 106 -5.87 15.93 -1.69
N ASP A 107 -5.99 15.40 -2.93
CA ASP A 107 -7.26 15.27 -3.68
C ASP A 107 -7.67 13.81 -3.94
N TRP A 108 -7.19 12.85 -3.13
CA TRP A 108 -7.34 11.43 -3.42
C TRP A 108 -8.74 10.84 -3.20
N PHE A 109 -9.57 11.48 -2.36
CA PHE A 109 -10.84 10.91 -1.92
C PHE A 109 -12.04 11.69 -2.47
N GLY A 110 -12.98 10.99 -3.11
CA GLY A 110 -14.29 11.57 -3.46
C GLY A 110 -14.29 12.59 -4.60
N HIS A 111 -13.15 12.83 -5.26
CA HIS A 111 -13.04 13.73 -6.40
C HIS A 111 -12.82 12.94 -7.70
N SER A 112 -13.72 13.10 -8.68
CA SER A 112 -13.49 12.65 -10.05
C SER A 112 -12.60 13.68 -10.75
N LYS A 113 -11.39 13.28 -11.15
CA LYS A 113 -10.49 14.09 -11.96
C LYS A 113 -10.89 14.04 -13.44
#